data_AF-A0A4Q6AZF5-F1
#
_entry.id   AF-A0A4Q6AZF5-F1
#
_cell.length_a   1.000
_cell.length_b   1.000
_cell.length_c   1.000
_cell.angle_alpha   90.00
_cell.angle_beta   90.00
_cell.angle_gamma   90.00
#
_symmetry.space_group_name_H-M   'P 1'
#
loop_
_entity.id
_entity.type
_entity.pdbx_description
1 polymer ?
#
loop_
_entity_poly.entity_id
_entity_poly.type
_entity_poly.pdbx_seq_one_letter_code
_entity_poly.pdbx_strand_id
1 'polypeptide(L)'
;MYRLIARLILVFSVLTANVGAAKPVQKIRIPANESKLDVRHDYDHKLLELLLNKTRAEYGPYELVTSHPMTQFRALQGLMTGEHLDIMASAGTIQREKDLLAIRHSIHKSLLGIRLLLIKKERQAEFAKIKNVEELKVLIAGQPSDVPDIDILRGNGFKVISGSGYD
;
A
#
# COMPACT_ATOMS: atom_id res chain seq x y z
N MET A 1 -32.19 -14.35 -58.30
CA MET A 1 -30.80 -13.94 -58.00
C MET A 1 -30.64 -13.15 -56.70
N TYR A 2 -31.44 -12.11 -56.43
CA TYR A 2 -31.30 -11.28 -55.21
C TYR A 2 -31.50 -12.01 -53.86
N ARG A 3 -32.33 -13.06 -53.82
CA ARG A 3 -32.57 -13.85 -52.59
C ARG A 3 -31.37 -14.71 -52.16
N LEU A 4 -30.48 -15.06 -53.08
CA LEU A 4 -29.27 -15.84 -52.80
C LEU A 4 -28.15 -14.94 -52.26
N ILE A 5 -28.02 -13.73 -52.82
CA ILE A 5 -27.07 -12.70 -52.39
C ILE A 5 -27.43 -12.20 -50.98
N ALA A 6 -28.72 -11.99 -50.68
CA ALA A 6 -29.18 -11.59 -49.35
C ALA A 6 -28.90 -12.63 -48.26
N ARG A 7 -28.94 -13.94 -48.59
CA ARG A 7 -28.60 -15.02 -47.64
C ARG A 7 -27.09 -15.13 -47.40
N LEU A 8 -26.26 -14.86 -48.41
CA LEU A 8 -24.81 -14.84 -48.28
C LEU A 8 -24.31 -13.67 -47.42
N ILE A 9 -24.94 -12.50 -47.52
CA ILE A 9 -24.61 -11.32 -46.68
C ILE A 9 -25.03 -11.56 -45.22
N LEU A 10 -26.16 -12.24 -44.98
CA LEU A 10 -26.62 -12.55 -43.63
C LEU A 10 -25.71 -13.58 -42.93
N VAL A 11 -25.20 -14.57 -43.66
CA VAL A 11 -24.26 -15.58 -43.11
C VAL A 11 -22.88 -14.97 -42.85
N PHE A 12 -22.44 -14.00 -43.65
CA PHE A 12 -21.16 -13.30 -43.43
C PHE A 12 -21.20 -12.36 -42.21
N SER A 13 -22.37 -11.75 -41.91
CA SER A 13 -22.57 -10.87 -40.75
C SER A 13 -22.59 -11.64 -39.41
N VAL A 14 -22.96 -12.92 -39.42
CA VAL A 14 -22.99 -13.75 -38.21
C VAL A 14 -21.61 -14.35 -37.90
N LEU A 15 -20.71 -14.44 -38.88
CA LEU A 15 -19.36 -15.01 -38.67
C LEU A 15 -18.33 -14.02 -38.08
N THR A 16 -18.61 -12.71 -38.09
CA THR A 16 -17.68 -11.70 -37.56
C THR A 16 -17.96 -11.32 -36.09
N ALA A 17 -19.03 -11.83 -35.48
CA ALA A 17 -19.47 -11.41 -34.15
C ALA A 17 -18.79 -12.11 -32.97
N ASN A 18 -17.84 -13.04 -33.20
CA ASN A 18 -17.19 -13.82 -32.14
C ASN A 18 -15.68 -13.60 -32.04
N VAL A 19 -15.19 -12.41 -32.39
CA VAL A 19 -13.89 -11.96 -31.86
C VAL A 19 -14.18 -11.43 -30.46
N GLY A 20 -13.90 -12.25 -29.43
CA GLY A 20 -14.03 -11.83 -28.04
C GLY A 20 -13.27 -10.52 -27.85
N ALA A 21 -13.99 -9.43 -27.55
CA ALA A 21 -13.38 -8.12 -27.35
C ALA A 21 -12.32 -8.24 -26.23
N ALA A 22 -11.07 -7.93 -26.56
CA ALA A 22 -10.00 -7.93 -25.58
C ALA A 22 -10.38 -6.96 -24.45
N LYS A 23 -10.30 -7.42 -23.20
CA LYS A 23 -10.53 -6.56 -22.04
C LYS A 23 -9.57 -5.36 -22.09
N PRO A 24 -10.05 -4.13 -21.81
CA PRO A 24 -9.19 -2.96 -21.81
C PRO A 24 -8.09 -3.11 -20.74
N VAL A 25 -6.92 -2.52 -21.00
CA VAL A 25 -5.83 -2.49 -20.03
C VAL A 25 -6.26 -1.65 -18.82
N GLN A 26 -6.31 -2.28 -17.65
CA GLN A 26 -6.65 -1.58 -16.41
C GLN A 26 -5.40 -0.90 -15.84
N LYS A 27 -5.44 0.43 -15.70
CA LYS A 27 -4.41 1.18 -14.98
C LYS A 27 -4.67 1.10 -13.48
N ILE A 28 -3.65 0.71 -12.72
CA ILE A 28 -3.69 0.58 -11.27
C ILE A 28 -2.62 1.50 -10.69
N ARG A 29 -3.04 2.51 -9.93
CA ARG A 29 -2.18 3.57 -9.40
C ARG A 29 -1.66 3.18 -8.01
N ILE A 30 -0.35 3.21 -7.84
CA ILE A 30 0.38 2.79 -6.62
C ILE A 30 1.32 3.90 -6.14
N PRO A 31 1.67 3.96 -4.85
CA PRO A 31 2.58 4.98 -4.33
C PRO A 31 3.97 4.87 -4.97
N ALA A 32 4.60 6.00 -5.31
CA ALA A 32 6.03 6.02 -5.59
C ALA A 32 6.86 5.98 -4.30
N ASN A 33 8.11 5.54 -4.41
CA ASN A 33 9.10 5.68 -3.34
C ASN A 33 9.37 7.18 -3.08
N GLU A 34 9.55 7.56 -1.81
CA GLU A 34 9.72 8.98 -1.43
C GLU A 34 11.08 9.53 -1.90
N SER A 35 12.09 8.68 -2.05
CA SER A 35 13.41 9.03 -2.58
C SER A 35 14.04 7.86 -3.36
N LYS A 36 15.18 8.09 -4.02
CA LYS A 36 15.92 7.03 -4.73
C LYS A 36 16.49 5.95 -3.80
N LEU A 37 16.69 6.28 -2.52
CA LEU A 37 17.21 5.37 -1.50
C LEU A 37 16.09 4.68 -0.73
N ASP A 38 14.86 5.16 -0.89
CA ASP A 38 13.68 4.55 -0.30
C ASP A 38 13.26 3.33 -1.12
N VAL A 39 13.30 2.16 -0.49
CA VAL A 39 12.91 0.87 -1.09
C VAL A 39 11.74 0.24 -0.32
N ARG A 40 11.07 1.01 0.55
CA ARG A 40 10.04 0.48 1.46
C ARG A 40 8.86 -0.16 0.72
N HIS A 41 8.53 0.31 -0.49
CA HIS A 41 7.42 -0.22 -1.28
C HIS A 41 7.81 -1.33 -2.27
N ASP A 42 9.09 -1.65 -2.42
CA ASP A 42 9.56 -2.60 -3.44
C ASP A 42 8.93 -3.99 -3.28
N TYR A 43 8.83 -4.46 -2.04
CA TYR A 43 8.19 -5.75 -1.73
C TYR A 43 6.69 -5.70 -2.06
N ASP A 44 6.00 -4.64 -1.64
CA ASP A 44 4.56 -4.47 -1.85
C ASP A 44 4.22 -4.42 -3.34
N HIS A 45 5.00 -3.68 -4.12
CA HIS A 45 4.84 -3.56 -5.57
C HIS A 45 5.06 -4.90 -6.28
N LYS A 46 6.13 -5.63 -5.93
CA LYS A 46 6.41 -6.95 -6.50
C LYS A 46 5.33 -7.97 -6.15
N LEU A 47 4.80 -7.90 -4.93
CA LEU A 47 3.72 -8.79 -4.50
C LEU A 47 2.42 -8.49 -5.26
N LEU A 48 2.07 -7.21 -5.43
CA LEU A 48 0.91 -6.80 -6.23
C LEU A 48 1.06 -7.22 -7.69
N GLU A 49 2.23 -6.99 -8.28
CA GLU A 49 2.52 -7.41 -9.66
C GLU A 49 2.37 -8.93 -9.83
N LEU A 50 2.90 -9.72 -8.88
CA LEU A 50 2.74 -11.18 -8.88
C LEU A 50 1.27 -11.59 -8.81
N LEU A 51 0.47 -10.93 -7.96
CA LEU A 51 -0.95 -11.21 -7.81
C LEU A 51 -1.70 -10.91 -9.11
N LEU A 52 -1.49 -9.73 -9.71
CA LEU A 52 -2.13 -9.32 -10.95
C LEU A 52 -1.72 -10.20 -12.13
N ASN A 53 -0.46 -10.65 -12.18
CA ASN A 53 -0.01 -11.62 -13.18
C ASN A 53 -0.70 -12.98 -13.05
N LYS A 54 -0.90 -13.46 -11.82
CA LYS A 54 -1.60 -14.73 -11.56
C LYS A 54 -3.08 -14.67 -11.92
N THR A 55 -3.71 -13.49 -11.83
CA THR A 55 -5.14 -13.32 -12.08
C THR A 55 -5.44 -12.72 -13.47
N ARG A 56 -4.41 -12.43 -14.28
CA ARG A 56 -4.53 -11.84 -15.63
C ARG A 56 -5.48 -12.59 -16.57
N ALA A 57 -5.49 -13.93 -16.52
CA ALA A 57 -6.38 -14.75 -17.35
C ALA A 57 -7.87 -14.51 -17.03
N GLU A 58 -8.18 -14.18 -15.79
CA GLU A 58 -9.54 -13.96 -15.31
C GLU A 58 -9.96 -12.49 -15.47
N TYR A 59 -9.10 -11.54 -15.08
CA TYR A 59 -9.46 -10.11 -15.02
C TYR A 59 -9.00 -9.29 -16.23
N GLY A 60 -8.10 -9.81 -17.06
CA GLY A 60 -7.58 -9.12 -18.24
C GLY A 60 -6.23 -8.42 -18.00
N PRO A 61 -5.74 -7.67 -19.01
CA PRO A 61 -4.45 -7.01 -18.94
C PRO A 61 -4.48 -5.81 -17.97
N TYR A 62 -3.33 -5.48 -17.39
CA TYR A 62 -3.16 -4.38 -16.45
C TYR A 62 -1.86 -3.61 -16.71
N GLU A 63 -1.79 -2.41 -16.16
CA GLU A 63 -0.61 -1.55 -16.12
C GLU A 63 -0.49 -0.95 -14.71
N LEU A 64 0.66 -1.14 -14.05
CA LEU A 64 0.96 -0.46 -12.79
C LEU A 64 1.51 0.94 -13.09
N VAL A 65 0.92 1.95 -12.47
CA VAL A 65 1.30 3.35 -12.65
C VAL A 65 1.71 3.92 -11.29
N THR A 66 2.97 4.31 -11.14
CA THR A 66 3.44 4.94 -9.90
C THR A 66 2.97 6.40 -9.83
N SER A 67 2.56 6.84 -8.65
CA SER A 67 2.24 8.24 -8.38
C SER A 67 3.50 9.12 -8.37
N HIS A 68 3.34 10.42 -8.12
CA HIS A 68 4.48 11.28 -7.79
C HIS A 68 4.92 11.00 -6.33
N PRO A 69 6.23 11.13 -6.00
CA PRO A 69 6.69 10.97 -4.62
C PRO A 69 5.90 11.85 -3.65
N MET A 70 5.38 11.26 -2.58
CA MET A 70 4.57 11.94 -1.58
C MET A 70 4.68 11.23 -0.23
N THR A 71 4.42 11.95 0.85
CA THR A 71 4.40 11.34 2.19
C THR A 71 3.30 10.28 2.28
N GLN A 72 3.47 9.29 3.16
CA GLN A 72 2.43 8.29 3.44
C GLN A 72 1.09 8.95 3.84
N PHE A 73 1.11 10.05 4.59
CA PHE A 73 -0.11 10.81 4.90
C PHE A 73 -0.84 11.29 3.64
N ARG A 74 -0.12 11.88 2.67
CA ARG A 74 -0.71 12.32 1.40
C ARG A 74 -1.20 11.14 0.56
N ALA A 75 -0.47 10.02 0.57
CA ALA A 75 -0.89 8.80 -0.12
C ALA A 75 -2.21 8.26 0.45
N LEU A 76 -2.36 8.21 1.77
CA LEU A 76 -3.63 7.79 2.40
C LEU A 76 -4.78 8.72 2.04
N GLN A 77 -4.55 10.04 2.03
CA GLN A 77 -5.57 11.01 1.62
C GLN A 77 -5.98 10.81 0.16
N GLY A 78 -5.02 10.62 -0.75
CA GLY A 78 -5.31 10.33 -2.16
C GLY A 78 -6.11 9.04 -2.35
N LEU A 79 -5.79 8.00 -1.57
CA LEU A 79 -6.55 6.75 -1.59
C LEU A 79 -8.00 6.95 -1.11
N MET A 80 -8.21 7.76 -0.06
CA MET A 80 -9.55 8.07 0.47
C MET A 80 -10.39 8.89 -0.52
N THR A 81 -9.78 9.82 -1.24
CA THR A 81 -10.47 10.66 -2.23
C THR A 81 -10.61 9.99 -3.59
N GLY A 82 -9.91 8.87 -3.82
CA GLY A 82 -9.77 8.22 -5.13
C GLY A 82 -8.87 8.99 -6.10
N GLU A 83 -8.19 10.04 -5.62
CA GLU A 83 -7.27 10.84 -6.40
C GLU A 83 -5.87 10.20 -6.34
N HIS A 84 -5.28 10.00 -7.51
CA HIS A 84 -3.88 9.56 -7.69
C HIS A 84 -3.51 8.15 -7.22
N LEU A 85 -4.31 7.46 -6.41
CA LEU A 85 -4.01 6.10 -5.90
C LEU A 85 -5.25 5.21 -5.92
N ASP A 86 -5.04 3.93 -6.25
CA ASP A 86 -6.06 2.88 -6.23
C ASP A 86 -5.79 1.84 -5.13
N ILE A 87 -4.51 1.64 -4.79
CA ILE A 87 -4.09 0.67 -3.78
C ILE A 87 -2.77 1.08 -3.13
N MET A 88 -2.66 0.84 -1.83
CA MET A 88 -1.39 0.97 -1.09
C MET A 88 -1.33 -0.06 0.04
N ALA A 89 -0.12 -0.48 0.39
CA ALA A 89 0.12 -1.16 1.65
C ALA A 89 0.22 -0.12 2.79
N SER A 90 -0.44 -0.39 3.91
CA SER A 90 -0.40 0.49 5.07
C SER A 90 -0.65 -0.30 6.35
N ALA A 91 -0.21 0.25 7.49
CA ALA A 91 -0.63 -0.26 8.79
C ALA A 91 -2.16 -0.12 8.94
N GLY A 92 -2.84 -1.21 9.28
CA GLY A 92 -4.28 -1.19 9.52
C GLY A 92 -4.64 -0.47 10.82
N THR A 93 -5.69 0.34 10.78
CA THR A 93 -6.35 0.90 11.98
C THR A 93 -7.86 0.74 11.82
N ILE A 94 -8.59 0.72 12.95
CA ILE A 94 -10.06 0.64 12.93
C ILE A 94 -10.65 1.76 12.05
N GLN A 95 -10.08 2.96 12.09
CA GLN A 95 -10.54 4.09 11.28
C GLN A 95 -10.27 3.87 9.79
N ARG A 96 -9.04 3.46 9.41
CA ARG A 96 -8.69 3.18 8.01
C ARG A 96 -9.56 2.08 7.43
N GLU A 97 -9.87 1.03 8.19
CA GLU A 97 -10.74 -0.06 7.73
C GLU A 97 -12.22 0.32 7.63
N LYS A 98 -12.65 1.40 8.28
CA LYS A 98 -13.99 1.98 8.09
C LYS A 98 -14.04 2.86 6.85
N ASP A 99 -12.98 3.63 6.62
CA ASP A 99 -12.92 4.63 5.56
C ASP A 99 -12.47 4.07 4.20
N LEU A 100 -11.81 2.90 4.19
CA LEU A 100 -11.22 2.28 3.00
C LEU A 100 -11.57 0.79 2.88
N LEU A 101 -11.54 0.28 1.64
CA LEU A 101 -11.69 -1.15 1.39
C LEU A 101 -10.41 -1.91 1.75
N ALA A 102 -10.43 -2.62 2.88
CA ALA A 102 -9.26 -3.36 3.38
C ALA A 102 -9.14 -4.78 2.80
N ILE A 103 -7.99 -5.11 2.22
CA ILE A 103 -7.58 -6.49 1.95
C ILE A 103 -6.93 -7.05 3.21
N ARG A 104 -7.67 -7.84 3.99
CA ARG A 104 -7.24 -8.37 5.31
C ARG A 104 -6.26 -9.54 5.19
N HIS A 105 -5.11 -9.32 4.56
CA HIS A 105 -4.04 -10.29 4.46
C HIS A 105 -2.71 -9.68 4.91
N SER A 106 -2.04 -10.31 5.88
CA SER A 106 -0.75 -9.82 6.38
C SER A 106 0.37 -10.18 5.40
N ILE A 107 0.66 -9.28 4.47
CA ILE A 107 1.74 -9.47 3.48
C ILE A 107 3.13 -9.45 4.10
N HIS A 108 3.25 -8.88 5.30
CA HIS A 108 4.48 -8.80 6.09
C HIS A 108 4.55 -9.83 7.23
N LYS A 109 3.69 -10.87 7.24
CA LYS A 109 3.69 -11.95 8.26
C LYS A 109 3.80 -11.42 9.71
N SER A 110 3.02 -10.38 10.02
CA SER A 110 3.00 -9.72 11.34
C SER A 110 4.29 -9.00 11.77
N LEU A 111 5.28 -8.83 10.89
CA LEU A 111 6.51 -8.08 11.19
C LEU A 111 6.24 -6.64 11.62
N LEU A 112 5.19 -6.00 11.06
CA LEU A 112 4.76 -4.65 11.45
C LEU A 112 4.25 -4.56 12.90
N GLY A 113 4.11 -5.67 13.62
CA GLY A 113 3.80 -5.70 15.06
C GLY A 113 5.04 -5.80 15.96
N ILE A 114 6.23 -6.03 15.41
CA ILE A 114 7.47 -6.13 16.19
C ILE A 114 7.99 -4.72 16.49
N ARG A 115 8.35 -4.45 17.74
CA ARG A 115 8.95 -3.17 18.16
C ARG A 115 10.36 -3.40 18.66
N LEU A 116 11.31 -2.72 18.04
CA LEU A 116 12.70 -2.69 18.47
C LEU A 116 13.02 -1.30 18.99
N LEU A 117 13.65 -1.24 20.16
CA LEU A 117 14.15 0.01 20.71
C LEU A 117 15.48 0.35 20.03
N LEU A 118 15.49 1.42 19.26
CA LEU A 118 16.72 1.99 18.70
C LEU A 118 17.20 3.14 19.57
N ILE A 119 18.49 3.12 19.90
CA ILE A 119 19.13 4.15 20.70
C ILE A 119 20.40 4.63 20.01
N LYS A 120 20.81 5.85 20.35
CA LYS A 120 22.13 6.35 19.98
C LYS A 120 23.20 5.53 20.71
N LYS A 121 24.25 5.12 20.00
CA LYS A 121 25.33 4.28 20.54
C LYS A 121 25.96 4.90 21.79
N GLU A 122 26.07 6.21 21.83
CA GLU A 122 26.65 6.98 22.93
C GLU A 122 25.81 6.89 24.21
N ARG A 123 24.52 6.56 24.11
CA ARG A 123 23.60 6.39 25.25
C ARG A 123 23.56 4.94 25.77
N GLN A 124 24.37 4.02 25.25
CA GLN A 124 24.36 2.61 25.66
C GLN A 124 24.49 2.44 27.18
N ALA A 125 25.36 3.20 27.83
CA ALA A 125 25.58 3.11 29.28
C ALA A 125 24.37 3.60 30.12
N GLU A 126 23.58 4.52 29.58
CA GLU A 126 22.33 4.99 30.20
C GLU A 126 21.26 3.89 30.08
N PHE A 127 21.03 3.37 28.87
CA PHE A 127 20.02 2.35 28.63
C PHE A 127 20.34 0.99 29.28
N ALA A 128 21.63 0.64 29.45
CA ALA A 128 22.03 -0.60 30.14
C ALA A 128 21.61 -0.63 31.63
N LYS A 129 21.38 0.55 32.22
CA LYS A 129 20.93 0.68 33.61
C LYS A 129 19.42 0.49 33.76
N ILE A 130 18.64 0.64 32.69
CA ILE A 130 17.18 0.50 32.72
C ILE A 130 16.81 -0.97 33.00
N LYS A 131 16.02 -1.21 34.05
CA LYS A 131 15.60 -2.55 34.48
C LYS A 131 14.10 -2.80 34.33
N ASN A 132 13.31 -1.76 34.16
CA ASN A 132 11.85 -1.89 34.03
C ASN A 132 11.27 -0.82 33.08
N VAL A 133 10.00 -1.00 32.75
CA VAL A 133 9.29 -0.12 31.80
C VAL A 133 9.05 1.28 32.36
N GLU A 134 8.90 1.43 33.68
CA GLU A 134 8.64 2.73 34.30
C GLU A 134 9.84 3.66 34.18
N GLU A 135 11.06 3.12 34.33
CA GLU A 135 12.30 3.84 34.05
C GLU A 135 12.41 4.28 32.58
N LEU A 136 11.92 3.45 31.65
CA LEU A 136 11.90 3.77 30.22
C LEU A 136 10.92 4.90 29.90
N LYS A 137 9.77 4.97 30.57
CA LYS A 137 8.74 6.02 30.37
C LYS A 137 9.21 7.43 30.75
N VAL A 138 10.26 7.54 31.58
CA VAL A 138 10.85 8.84 31.92
C VAL A 138 11.51 9.48 30.69
N LEU A 139 12.05 8.65 29.79
CA LEU A 139 12.67 9.05 28.53
C LEU A 139 11.62 9.42 27.48
N ILE A 140 12.09 10.07 26.41
CA ILE A 140 11.25 10.49 25.28
C ILE A 140 11.50 9.57 24.09
N ALA A 141 10.45 8.91 23.61
CA ALA A 141 10.46 8.13 22.37
C ALA A 141 10.28 9.05 21.16
N GLY A 142 11.07 8.84 20.11
CA GLY A 142 10.88 9.49 18.81
C GLY A 142 10.10 8.58 17.87
N GLN A 143 9.10 9.11 17.17
CA GLN A 143 8.33 8.37 16.17
C GLN A 143 8.03 9.23 14.92
N PRO A 144 7.84 8.62 13.73
CA PRO A 144 7.29 9.32 12.58
C PRO A 144 5.88 9.85 12.88
N SER A 145 5.51 11.01 12.32
CA SER A 145 4.23 11.67 12.62
C SER A 145 2.97 10.95 12.11
N ASP A 146 3.12 10.00 11.20
CA ASP A 146 2.04 9.35 10.45
C ASP A 146 1.79 7.88 10.83
N VAL A 147 2.47 7.39 11.86
CA VAL A 147 2.32 6.01 12.35
C VAL A 147 1.34 5.91 13.54
N PRO A 148 0.52 4.84 13.61
CA PRO A 148 -0.42 4.63 14.72
C PRO A 148 0.28 4.38 16.07
N ASP A 149 1.58 4.11 16.04
CA ASP A 149 2.42 3.85 17.20
C ASP A 149 2.46 4.99 18.22
N ILE A 150 2.29 6.23 17.76
CA ILE A 150 2.25 7.40 18.65
C ILE A 150 1.12 7.24 19.68
N ASP A 151 -0.08 6.87 19.22
CA ASP A 151 -1.25 6.74 20.08
C ASP A 151 -1.11 5.53 21.01
N ILE A 152 -0.54 4.43 20.51
CA ILE A 152 -0.27 3.23 21.31
C ILE A 152 0.71 3.57 22.45
N LEU A 153 1.84 4.23 22.15
CA LEU A 153 2.84 4.58 23.15
C LEU A 153 2.31 5.59 24.17
N ARG A 154 1.60 6.63 23.72
CA ARG A 154 0.96 7.61 24.63
C ARG A 154 -0.09 6.96 25.52
N GLY A 155 -0.93 6.07 24.97
CA GLY A 155 -1.92 5.30 25.72
C GLY A 155 -1.29 4.38 26.78
N ASN A 156 -0.03 3.99 26.60
CA ASN A 156 0.75 3.22 27.57
C ASN A 156 1.61 4.09 28.51
N GLY A 157 1.44 5.42 28.49
CA GLY A 157 2.12 6.35 29.40
C GLY A 157 3.54 6.74 29.00
N PHE A 158 3.97 6.49 27.76
CA PHE A 158 5.26 6.96 27.25
C PHE A 158 5.17 8.42 26.79
N LYS A 159 6.27 9.17 26.97
CA LYS A 159 6.45 10.47 26.34
C LYS A 159 6.90 10.26 24.89
N VAL A 160 6.23 10.90 23.95
CA VAL A 160 6.50 10.73 22.51
C VAL A 160 6.63 12.08 21.81
N ILE A 161 7.74 12.29 21.11
CA ILE A 161 7.92 13.38 20.14
C ILE A 161 7.80 12.83 18.72
N SER A 162 7.19 13.60 17.82
CA SER A 162 7.00 13.20 16.43
C SER A 162 7.87 14.05 15.49
N GLY A 163 8.43 13.42 14.45
CA GLY A 163 9.11 14.10 13.34
C GLY A 163 8.52 13.74 11.99
N SER A 164 8.64 14.64 11.01
CA SER A 164 8.05 14.51 9.66
C SER A 164 9.09 14.31 8.56
N GLY A 165 10.32 13.88 8.89
CA GLY A 165 11.38 13.61 7.93
C GLY A 165 12.42 12.64 8.50
N TYR A 166 13.08 11.88 7.63
CA TYR A 166 14.15 10.94 7.97
C TYR A 166 15.48 11.24 7.23
N ASP A 167 15.54 12.33 6.45
CA ASP A 167 16.76 12.81 5.79
C ASP A 167 17.56 13.78 6.67
#